data_AF-A0A518U569-F1
#
_entry.id   AF-A0A518U569-F1
#
_cell.length_a   1.000
_cell.length_b   1.000
_cell.length_c   1.000
_cell.angle_alpha   90.00
_cell.angle_beta   90.00
_cell.angle_gamma   90.00
#
_symmetry.space_group_name_H-M   'P 1'
#
loop_
_entity.id
_entity.type
_entity.pdbx_description
1 polymer ?
#
loop_
_entity_poly.entity_id
_entity_poly.type
_entity_poly.pdbx_seq_one_letter_code
_entity_poly.pdbx_strand_id
1 'polypeptide(L)'
;MSDESFARDEEIEASSEGEEETTATEGAELDFLDDITQLYLNEIGTHALLKANEERALARAVQAGDFAARQRMIESNLRLVVSIARHYQNRGLPFDDLIEEGNLGLIHALEKFDPERGFRFSTYATWWIRQNIERAIMNQSRTIRLPVHVVKELNQVLRTLRQLDTQDGSVHHGPEDVAIVLGKPVHEVRQILTLPERTASLDAPLEIDPDLTIGDAVADDNEIGPELTLAQVEVEGLMEGWIEELSERQRLVIERRYGLNGQELETLENIASAMGVTRERVRQIQMEALQSLRRRLTRDGLGRDALL
;
A
#
# COMPACT_ATOMS: atom_id res chain seq x y z
N MET A 1 -23.70 9.98 67.57
CA MET A 1 -23.53 11.44 67.69
C MET A 1 -22.05 11.69 67.43
N SER A 2 -21.69 11.82 66.15
CA SER A 2 -21.53 13.11 65.41
C SER A 2 -20.14 13.70 65.72
N ASP A 3 -19.26 14.13 64.82
CA ASP A 3 -19.19 14.37 63.36
C ASP A 3 -17.66 14.43 63.05
N GLU A 4 -17.15 13.79 61.99
CA GLU A 4 -16.78 14.36 60.68
C GLU A 4 -15.87 15.62 60.68
N SER A 5 -14.71 15.52 60.00
CA SER A 5 -14.26 16.50 58.97
C SER A 5 -12.90 16.15 58.30
N PHE A 6 -12.93 16.11 56.95
CA PHE A 6 -11.97 16.62 55.94
C PHE A 6 -10.52 16.07 55.89
N ALA A 7 -9.85 15.79 54.75
CA ALA A 7 -9.99 16.07 53.31
C ALA A 7 -8.99 15.13 52.56
N ARG A 8 -8.89 14.92 51.24
CA ARG A 8 -9.50 15.37 49.97
C ARG A 8 -8.85 14.46 48.89
N ASP A 9 -9.63 13.76 48.08
CA ASP A 9 -9.15 13.16 46.81
C ASP A 9 -9.57 14.10 45.67
N GLU A 10 -8.63 14.42 44.76
CA GLU A 10 -8.87 15.12 43.50
C GLU A 10 -9.04 14.06 42.40
N GLU A 11 -10.29 13.86 41.95
CA GLU A 11 -10.62 13.13 40.72
C GLU A 11 -10.37 14.05 39.51
N ILE A 12 -9.59 13.55 38.56
CA ILE A 12 -9.42 14.12 37.22
C ILE A 12 -10.46 13.45 36.32
N GLU A 13 -11.49 14.20 35.91
CA GLU A 13 -12.39 13.82 34.81
C GLU A 13 -11.61 13.92 33.48
N ALA A 14 -11.39 12.78 32.83
CA ALA A 14 -10.93 12.73 31.44
C ALA A 14 -12.15 12.60 30.51
N SER A 15 -12.22 13.54 29.58
CA SER A 15 -13.25 13.78 28.57
C SER A 15 -13.53 12.59 27.64
N SER A 16 -14.80 12.20 27.55
CA SER A 16 -15.35 11.23 26.58
C SER A 16 -15.85 11.87 25.27
N GLU A 17 -15.38 13.08 24.92
CA GLU A 17 -15.91 13.88 23.81
C GLU A 17 -15.34 13.48 22.42
N GLY A 18 -14.35 12.60 22.35
CA GLY A 18 -13.65 12.26 21.10
C GLY A 18 -14.27 11.18 20.21
N GLU A 19 -15.12 10.30 20.76
CA GLU A 19 -15.67 9.13 20.03
C GLU A 19 -17.02 9.41 19.36
N GLU A 20 -17.80 10.37 19.87
CA GLU A 20 -19.08 10.76 19.26
C GLU A 20 -18.89 11.66 18.03
N GLU A 21 -17.79 12.44 17.96
CA GLU A 21 -17.53 13.35 16.84
C GLU A 21 -17.10 12.62 15.55
N THR A 22 -16.32 11.54 15.64
CA THR A 22 -15.84 10.78 14.47
C THR A 22 -16.95 9.97 13.80
N THR A 23 -17.78 9.28 14.59
CA THR A 23 -18.91 8.49 14.09
C THR A 23 -20.04 9.36 13.51
N ALA A 24 -20.29 10.54 14.10
CA ALA A 24 -21.24 11.50 13.55
C ALA A 24 -20.76 12.13 12.23
N THR A 25 -19.44 12.34 12.09
CA THR A 25 -18.85 12.89 10.86
C THR A 25 -18.91 11.89 9.71
N GLU A 26 -18.59 10.61 9.95
CA GLU A 26 -18.71 9.54 8.94
C GLU A 26 -20.17 9.33 8.47
N GLY A 27 -21.13 9.36 9.41
CA GLY A 27 -22.56 9.28 9.09
C GLY A 27 -23.06 10.45 8.26
N ALA A 28 -22.62 11.68 8.59
CA ALA A 28 -22.96 12.88 7.83
C ALA A 28 -22.31 12.92 6.44
N GLU A 29 -21.09 12.40 6.29
CA GLU A 29 -20.41 12.28 5.00
C GLU A 29 -21.12 11.27 4.07
N LEU A 30 -21.56 10.13 4.60
CA LEU A 30 -22.32 9.13 3.85
C LEU A 30 -23.68 9.67 3.39
N ASP A 31 -24.42 10.37 4.26
CA ASP A 31 -25.69 11.01 3.90
C ASP A 31 -25.50 12.12 2.84
N PHE A 32 -24.40 12.87 2.91
CA PHE A 32 -24.07 13.90 1.93
C PHE A 32 -23.68 13.32 0.56
N LEU A 33 -22.91 12.23 0.55
CA LEU A 33 -22.55 11.50 -0.68
C LEU A 33 -23.81 10.95 -1.37
N ASP A 34 -24.72 10.34 -0.61
CA ASP A 34 -26.01 9.88 -1.14
C ASP A 34 -26.81 11.05 -1.73
N ASP A 35 -26.84 12.22 -1.09
CA ASP A 35 -27.50 13.43 -1.61
C ASP A 35 -26.90 13.93 -2.93
N ILE A 36 -25.56 13.91 -3.07
CA ILE A 36 -24.88 14.24 -4.34
C ILE A 36 -25.28 13.28 -5.45
N THR A 37 -25.31 11.97 -5.17
CA THR A 37 -25.69 10.98 -6.19
C THR A 37 -27.13 11.20 -6.68
N GLN A 38 -28.06 11.51 -5.76
CA GLN A 38 -29.45 11.78 -6.10
C GLN A 38 -29.60 13.06 -6.91
N LEU A 39 -28.85 14.12 -6.57
CA LEU A 39 -28.82 15.35 -7.35
C LEU A 39 -28.39 15.07 -8.80
N TYR A 40 -27.30 14.35 -8.99
CA TYR A 40 -26.81 13.96 -10.31
C TYR A 40 -27.86 13.13 -11.09
N LEU A 41 -28.47 12.13 -10.45
CA LEU A 41 -29.48 11.29 -11.08
C LEU A 41 -30.73 12.08 -11.51
N ASN A 42 -31.11 13.10 -10.73
CA ASN A 42 -32.21 14.00 -11.06
C ASN A 42 -31.83 14.89 -12.26
N GLU A 43 -30.64 15.47 -12.29
CA GLU A 43 -30.15 16.31 -13.38
C GLU A 43 -30.14 15.57 -14.73
N ILE A 44 -29.55 14.36 -14.77
CA ILE A 44 -29.52 13.56 -16.01
C ILE A 44 -30.91 13.08 -16.44
N GLY A 45 -31.87 13.03 -15.51
CA GLY A 45 -33.26 12.68 -15.76
C GLY A 45 -34.03 13.76 -16.53
N THR A 46 -33.60 15.03 -16.45
CA THR A 46 -34.25 16.16 -17.12
C THR A 46 -34.04 16.18 -18.63
N HIS A 47 -32.96 15.57 -19.12
CA HIS A 47 -32.63 15.56 -20.54
C HIS A 47 -33.51 14.57 -21.32
N ALA A 48 -34.15 15.05 -22.38
CA ALA A 48 -34.99 14.23 -23.24
C ALA A 48 -34.16 13.20 -24.04
N LEU A 49 -34.74 12.01 -24.23
CA LEU A 49 -34.16 10.96 -25.06
C LEU A 49 -34.21 11.35 -26.54
N LEU A 50 -33.11 11.12 -27.25
CA LEU A 50 -32.99 11.43 -28.68
C LEU A 50 -33.72 10.39 -29.55
N LYS A 51 -34.41 10.88 -30.57
CA LYS A 51 -34.94 10.02 -31.64
C LYS A 51 -33.81 9.62 -32.60
N ALA A 52 -33.97 8.51 -33.31
CA ALA A 52 -32.93 8.01 -34.23
C ALA A 52 -32.52 9.03 -35.32
N ASN A 53 -33.44 9.85 -35.81
CA ASN A 53 -33.13 10.89 -36.80
C ASN A 53 -32.34 12.06 -36.20
N GLU A 54 -32.69 12.45 -34.96
CA GLU A 54 -32.00 13.51 -34.21
C GLU A 54 -30.58 13.07 -33.83
N GLU A 55 -30.42 11.82 -33.40
CA GLU A 55 -29.14 11.19 -33.08
C GLU A 55 -28.18 11.23 -34.28
N ARG A 56 -28.66 10.90 -35.49
CA ARG A 56 -27.85 10.99 -36.72
C ARG A 56 -27.47 12.43 -37.07
N ALA A 57 -28.40 13.36 -36.95
CA ALA A 57 -28.15 14.77 -37.25
C ALA A 57 -27.10 15.35 -36.29
N LEU A 58 -27.23 15.07 -34.99
CA LEU A 58 -26.27 15.49 -33.98
C LEU A 58 -24.91 14.81 -34.18
N ALA A 59 -24.86 13.51 -34.46
CA ALA A 59 -23.61 12.80 -34.71
C ALA A 59 -22.83 13.36 -35.91
N ARG A 60 -23.52 13.77 -36.98
CA ARG A 60 -22.87 14.48 -38.11
C ARG A 60 -22.33 15.85 -37.70
N ALA A 61 -23.06 16.60 -36.88
CA ALA A 61 -22.59 17.87 -36.36
C ALA A 61 -21.37 17.69 -35.42
N VAL A 62 -21.36 16.64 -34.61
CA VAL A 62 -20.20 16.26 -33.77
C VAL A 62 -18.97 15.98 -34.62
N GLN A 63 -19.11 15.22 -35.73
CA GLN A 63 -18.01 14.98 -36.65
C GLN A 63 -17.50 16.26 -37.34
N ALA A 64 -18.39 17.25 -37.52
CA ALA A 64 -18.04 18.58 -38.02
C ALA A 64 -17.39 19.49 -36.95
N GLY A 65 -17.23 19.02 -35.72
CA GLY A 65 -16.61 19.76 -34.62
C GLY A 65 -17.57 20.65 -33.82
N ASP A 66 -18.89 20.45 -33.93
CA ASP A 66 -19.87 21.21 -33.15
C ASP A 66 -19.86 20.77 -31.67
N PHE A 67 -19.37 21.67 -30.82
CA PHE A 67 -19.32 21.47 -29.36
C PHE A 67 -20.71 21.32 -28.73
N ALA A 68 -21.70 22.11 -29.17
CA ALA A 68 -23.04 22.05 -28.60
C ALA A 68 -23.73 20.73 -28.96
N ALA A 69 -23.52 20.23 -30.18
CA ALA A 69 -23.99 18.90 -30.58
C ALA A 69 -23.33 17.79 -29.76
N ARG A 70 -22.03 17.91 -29.48
CA ARG A 70 -21.28 16.95 -28.65
C ARG A 70 -21.84 16.90 -27.24
N GLN A 71 -22.01 18.07 -26.62
CA GLN A 71 -22.54 18.18 -25.27
C GLN A 71 -23.94 17.58 -25.17
N ARG A 72 -24.83 17.93 -26.11
CA ARG A 72 -26.19 17.38 -26.17
C ARG A 72 -26.21 15.87 -26.38
N MET A 73 -25.31 15.31 -27.19
CA MET A 73 -25.20 13.85 -27.35
C MET A 73 -24.74 13.17 -26.07
N ILE A 74 -23.83 13.77 -25.31
CA ILE A 74 -23.35 13.20 -24.04
C ILE A 74 -24.51 13.21 -23.02
N GLU A 75 -25.09 14.39 -22.76
CA GLU A 75 -26.15 14.59 -21.77
C GLU A 75 -27.36 13.68 -22.00
N SER A 76 -27.82 13.55 -23.25
CA SER A 76 -28.94 12.68 -23.60
C SER A 76 -28.67 11.17 -23.40
N ASN A 77 -27.40 10.76 -23.24
CA ASN A 77 -27.00 9.36 -23.07
C ASN A 77 -26.42 9.03 -21.69
N LEU A 78 -26.33 9.99 -20.75
CA LEU A 78 -25.82 9.72 -19.39
C LEU A 78 -26.63 8.64 -18.65
N ARG A 79 -27.95 8.58 -18.89
CA ARG A 79 -28.83 7.54 -18.34
C ARG A 79 -28.43 6.12 -18.76
N LEU A 80 -27.88 5.96 -19.97
CA LEU A 80 -27.36 4.68 -20.45
C LEU A 80 -26.15 4.26 -19.61
N VAL A 81 -25.23 5.18 -19.32
CA VAL A 81 -24.05 4.93 -18.49
C VAL A 81 -24.46 4.42 -17.11
N VAL A 82 -25.36 5.12 -16.43
CA VAL A 82 -25.87 4.73 -15.10
C VAL A 82 -26.49 3.33 -15.14
N SER A 83 -27.30 3.02 -16.18
CA SER A 83 -27.90 1.69 -16.33
C SER A 83 -26.86 0.56 -16.47
N ILE A 84 -25.74 0.84 -17.13
CA ILE A 84 -24.65 -0.13 -17.32
C ILE A 84 -23.85 -0.24 -16.03
N ALA A 85 -23.44 0.89 -15.44
CA ALA A 85 -22.66 0.96 -14.21
C ALA A 85 -23.32 0.24 -13.03
N ARG A 86 -24.67 0.26 -12.95
CA ARG A 86 -25.42 -0.44 -11.90
C ARG A 86 -25.14 -1.95 -11.84
N HIS A 87 -24.78 -2.58 -12.97
CA HIS A 87 -24.42 -4.01 -13.02
C HIS A 87 -23.04 -4.33 -12.43
N TYR A 88 -22.23 -3.29 -12.17
CA TYR A 88 -20.85 -3.39 -11.68
C TYR A 88 -20.68 -2.91 -10.24
N GLN A 89 -21.78 -2.58 -9.56
CA GLN A 89 -21.77 -2.25 -8.13
C GLN A 89 -21.19 -3.39 -7.29
N ASN A 90 -20.64 -3.05 -6.12
CA ASN A 90 -20.04 -3.98 -5.16
C ASN A 90 -18.83 -4.76 -5.69
N ARG A 91 -18.10 -4.21 -6.68
CA ARG A 91 -16.86 -4.79 -7.24
C ARG A 91 -15.57 -4.09 -6.79
N GLY A 92 -15.65 -3.30 -5.73
CA GLY A 92 -14.50 -2.62 -5.11
C GLY A 92 -14.27 -1.18 -5.57
N LEU A 93 -15.19 -0.60 -6.35
CA LEU A 93 -15.22 0.85 -6.60
C LEU A 93 -16.58 1.41 -6.16
N PRO A 94 -16.62 2.64 -5.60
CA PRO A 94 -17.85 3.40 -5.36
C PRO A 94 -18.71 3.54 -6.61
N PHE A 95 -20.02 3.74 -6.42
CA PHE A 95 -20.94 3.82 -7.56
C PHE A 95 -20.68 5.05 -8.44
N ASP A 96 -20.32 6.18 -7.84
CA ASP A 96 -20.02 7.41 -8.57
C ASP A 96 -18.77 7.28 -9.43
N ASP A 97 -17.71 6.64 -8.90
CA ASP A 97 -16.50 6.34 -9.66
C ASP A 97 -16.80 5.44 -10.88
N LEU A 98 -17.71 4.47 -10.75
CA LEU A 98 -18.15 3.64 -11.87
C LEU A 98 -18.92 4.45 -12.92
N ILE A 99 -19.73 5.43 -12.50
CA ILE A 99 -20.45 6.33 -13.39
C ILE A 99 -19.44 7.20 -14.15
N GLU A 100 -18.48 7.80 -13.48
CA GLU A 100 -17.50 8.70 -14.10
C GLU A 100 -16.59 7.96 -15.10
N GLU A 101 -16.10 6.78 -14.76
CA GLU A 101 -15.33 5.94 -15.68
C GLU A 101 -16.19 5.48 -16.89
N GLY A 102 -17.48 5.26 -16.65
CA GLY A 102 -18.46 5.02 -17.69
C GLY A 102 -18.70 6.24 -18.60
N ASN A 103 -18.75 7.44 -18.03
CA ASN A 103 -18.89 8.71 -18.75
C ASN A 103 -17.68 8.95 -19.67
N LEU A 104 -16.46 8.66 -19.19
CA LEU A 104 -15.26 8.68 -20.03
C LEU A 104 -15.35 7.67 -21.18
N GLY A 105 -15.91 6.48 -20.93
CA GLY A 105 -16.18 5.48 -21.96
C GLY A 105 -17.20 5.97 -23.01
N LEU A 106 -18.26 6.66 -22.58
CA LEU A 106 -19.27 7.26 -23.45
C LEU A 106 -18.66 8.34 -24.35
N ILE A 107 -17.85 9.23 -23.79
CA ILE A 107 -17.17 10.30 -24.54
C ILE A 107 -16.27 9.69 -25.61
N HIS A 108 -15.50 8.66 -25.26
CA HIS A 108 -14.65 7.95 -26.22
C HIS A 108 -15.46 7.27 -27.33
N ALA A 109 -16.62 6.71 -26.99
CA ALA A 109 -17.53 6.14 -27.99
C ALA A 109 -18.03 7.21 -28.96
N LEU A 110 -18.36 8.40 -28.45
CA LEU A 110 -18.86 9.51 -29.27
C LEU A 110 -17.80 10.00 -30.27
N GLU A 111 -16.55 10.11 -29.85
CA GLU A 111 -15.43 10.55 -30.71
C GLU A 111 -15.19 9.62 -31.91
N LYS A 112 -15.50 8.32 -31.76
CA LYS A 112 -15.27 7.29 -32.80
C LYS A 112 -16.55 6.83 -33.48
N PHE A 113 -17.69 7.41 -33.13
CA PHE A 113 -18.97 7.00 -33.69
C PHE A 113 -19.12 7.44 -35.14
N ASP A 114 -19.64 6.54 -35.97
CA ASP A 114 -19.92 6.79 -37.38
C ASP A 114 -21.43 6.65 -37.64
N PRO A 115 -22.15 7.76 -37.91
CA PRO A 115 -23.59 7.73 -38.14
C PRO A 115 -23.99 7.07 -39.46
N GLU A 116 -23.07 6.95 -40.42
CA GLU A 116 -23.37 6.39 -41.75
C GLU A 116 -23.43 4.85 -41.74
N ARG A 117 -22.95 4.21 -40.68
CA ARG A 117 -23.03 2.74 -40.50
C ARG A 117 -24.43 2.21 -40.21
N GLY A 118 -25.40 3.08 -39.89
CA GLY A 118 -26.81 2.70 -39.73
C GLY A 118 -27.18 2.04 -38.40
N PHE A 119 -26.23 1.81 -37.49
CA PHE A 119 -26.50 1.32 -36.13
C PHE A 119 -26.83 2.46 -35.15
N ARG A 120 -27.54 2.14 -34.06
CA ARG A 120 -27.80 3.11 -32.98
C ARG A 120 -26.52 3.37 -32.18
N PHE A 121 -26.35 4.62 -31.75
CA PHE A 121 -25.25 5.04 -30.89
C PHE A 121 -25.22 4.25 -29.58
N SER A 122 -26.38 3.97 -28.98
CA SER A 122 -26.48 3.18 -27.73
C SER A 122 -25.83 1.80 -27.85
N THR A 123 -25.98 1.12 -28.99
CA THR A 123 -25.35 -0.18 -29.25
C THR A 123 -23.83 -0.07 -29.26
N TYR A 124 -23.29 0.97 -29.88
CA TYR A 124 -21.85 1.21 -29.94
C TYR A 124 -21.27 1.67 -28.60
N ALA A 125 -21.95 2.61 -27.94
CA ALA A 125 -21.55 3.17 -26.66
C ALA A 125 -21.52 2.10 -25.55
N THR A 126 -22.46 1.16 -25.55
CA THR A 126 -22.51 0.08 -24.54
C THR A 126 -21.19 -0.68 -24.43
N TRP A 127 -20.52 -0.95 -25.57
CA TRP A 127 -19.25 -1.66 -25.57
C TRP A 127 -18.14 -0.84 -24.91
N TRP A 128 -18.02 0.45 -25.27
CA TRP A 128 -17.00 1.34 -24.71
C TRP A 128 -17.22 1.68 -23.25
N ILE A 129 -18.48 1.91 -22.84
CA ILE A 129 -18.84 2.13 -21.43
C ILE A 129 -18.43 0.91 -20.61
N ARG A 130 -18.83 -0.29 -21.04
CA ARG A 130 -18.45 -1.55 -20.37
C ARG A 130 -16.94 -1.71 -20.27
N GLN A 131 -16.24 -1.54 -21.40
CA GLN A 131 -14.80 -1.72 -21.48
C GLN A 131 -14.05 -0.78 -20.54
N ASN A 132 -14.51 0.48 -20.42
CA ASN A 132 -13.85 1.46 -19.57
C ASN A 132 -14.10 1.17 -18.09
N ILE A 133 -15.35 0.88 -17.71
CA ILE A 133 -15.71 0.46 -16.34
C ILE A 133 -14.93 -0.79 -15.93
N GLU A 134 -14.90 -1.83 -16.76
CA GLU A 134 -14.14 -3.06 -16.46
C GLU A 134 -12.65 -2.78 -16.32
N ARG A 135 -12.09 -1.90 -17.14
CA ARG A 135 -10.69 -1.48 -17.05
C ARG A 135 -10.41 -0.69 -15.77
N ALA A 136 -11.31 0.20 -15.37
CA ALA A 136 -11.20 0.98 -14.14
C ALA A 136 -11.20 0.05 -12.92
N ILE A 137 -12.17 -0.87 -12.84
CA ILE A 137 -12.25 -1.89 -11.77
C ILE A 137 -10.94 -2.69 -11.71
N MET A 138 -10.42 -3.18 -12.84
CA MET A 138 -9.16 -3.95 -12.84
C MET A 138 -7.95 -3.12 -12.39
N ASN A 139 -7.97 -1.79 -12.55
CA ASN A 139 -6.83 -0.93 -12.29
C ASN A 139 -6.84 -0.27 -10.91
N GLN A 140 -8.04 0.03 -10.37
CA GLN A 140 -8.25 0.87 -9.19
C GLN A 140 -8.92 0.13 -8.02
N SER A 141 -9.56 -1.03 -8.23
CA SER A 141 -10.30 -1.74 -7.15
C SER A 141 -9.44 -2.31 -6.02
N ARG A 142 -8.10 -2.21 -6.12
CA ARG A 142 -7.17 -2.79 -5.15
C ARG A 142 -6.21 -1.73 -4.66
N THR A 143 -5.96 -1.75 -3.35
CA THR A 143 -4.95 -0.92 -2.66
C THR A 143 -3.56 -1.12 -3.29
N ILE A 144 -3.17 -2.38 -3.50
CA ILE A 144 -1.96 -2.73 -4.24
C ILE A 144 -2.35 -3.04 -5.69
N ARG A 145 -1.94 -2.16 -6.60
CA ARG A 145 -2.26 -2.25 -8.02
C ARG A 145 -1.69 -3.53 -8.64
N LEU A 146 -2.57 -4.32 -9.26
CA LEU A 146 -2.17 -5.47 -10.09
C LEU A 146 -2.26 -5.12 -11.59
N PRO A 147 -1.30 -5.57 -12.42
CA PRO A 147 -1.41 -5.43 -13.87
C PRO A 147 -2.63 -6.15 -14.44
N VAL A 148 -3.22 -5.60 -15.51
CA VAL A 148 -4.44 -6.13 -16.14
C VAL A 148 -4.33 -7.60 -16.57
N HIS A 149 -3.16 -8.02 -17.07
CA HIS A 149 -2.95 -9.41 -17.47
C HIS A 149 -3.02 -10.37 -16.27
N VAL A 150 -2.42 -10.00 -15.13
CA VAL A 150 -2.48 -10.78 -13.88
C VAL A 150 -3.92 -10.89 -13.36
N VAL A 151 -4.69 -9.80 -13.41
CA VAL A 151 -6.11 -9.83 -13.00
C VAL A 151 -6.95 -10.72 -13.91
N LYS A 152 -6.68 -10.73 -15.22
CA LYS A 152 -7.36 -11.63 -16.17
C LYS A 152 -7.04 -13.09 -15.88
N GLU A 153 -5.77 -13.40 -15.62
CA GLU A 153 -5.34 -14.75 -15.25
C GLU A 153 -5.98 -15.20 -13.93
N LEU A 154 -5.99 -14.33 -12.92
CA LEU A 154 -6.66 -14.60 -11.65
C LEU A 154 -8.15 -14.89 -11.85
N ASN A 155 -8.87 -14.06 -12.61
CA ASN A 155 -10.29 -14.30 -12.90
C ASN A 155 -10.52 -15.56 -13.74
N GLN A 156 -9.55 -16.00 -14.54
CA GLN A 156 -9.63 -17.27 -15.24
C GLN A 156 -9.48 -18.44 -14.27
N VAL A 157 -8.46 -18.41 -13.41
CA VAL A 157 -8.20 -19.41 -12.36
C VAL A 157 -9.40 -19.54 -11.41
N LEU A 158 -9.97 -18.42 -10.94
CA LEU A 158 -11.14 -18.42 -10.05
C LEU A 158 -12.40 -18.95 -10.75
N ARG A 159 -12.57 -18.67 -12.05
CA ARG A 159 -13.70 -19.22 -12.82
C ARG A 159 -13.58 -20.72 -13.01
N THR A 160 -12.39 -21.22 -13.33
CA THR A 160 -12.16 -22.67 -13.45
C THR A 160 -12.33 -23.38 -12.12
N LEU A 161 -11.84 -22.81 -11.02
CA LEU A 161 -12.04 -23.37 -9.68
C LEU A 161 -13.55 -23.54 -9.38
N ARG A 162 -14.34 -22.48 -9.56
CA ARG A 162 -15.81 -22.54 -9.39
C ARG A 162 -16.48 -23.54 -10.32
N GLN A 163 -16.00 -23.68 -11.56
CA GLN A 163 -16.55 -24.65 -12.51
C GLN A 163 -16.31 -26.08 -12.06
N LEU A 164 -15.12 -26.39 -11.55
CA LEU A 164 -14.79 -27.69 -10.99
C LEU A 164 -15.62 -27.98 -9.74
N ASP A 165 -15.69 -27.03 -8.80
CA ASP A 165 -16.50 -27.17 -7.58
C ASP A 165 -17.98 -27.44 -7.87
N THR A 166 -18.52 -26.85 -8.95
CA THR A 166 -19.92 -27.05 -9.36
C THR A 166 -20.16 -28.41 -10.01
N GLN A 167 -19.16 -29.00 -10.67
CA GLN A 167 -19.30 -30.27 -11.38
C GLN A 167 -19.26 -31.47 -10.43
N ASP A 168 -18.37 -31.44 -9.44
CA ASP A 168 -18.09 -32.63 -8.63
C ASP A 168 -18.71 -32.61 -7.23
N GLY A 169 -19.32 -31.51 -6.80
CA GLY A 169 -20.28 -31.38 -5.68
C GLY A 169 -19.81 -31.76 -4.25
N SER A 170 -18.74 -32.54 -4.12
CA SER A 170 -18.20 -33.12 -2.88
C SER A 170 -16.66 -33.18 -2.85
N VAL A 171 -15.98 -32.95 -3.97
CA VAL A 171 -14.52 -32.95 -4.04
C VAL A 171 -14.04 -31.49 -3.97
N HIS A 172 -13.16 -31.20 -3.01
CA HIS A 172 -12.49 -29.90 -2.98
C HIS A 172 -11.36 -29.91 -4.01
N HIS A 173 -11.47 -29.06 -5.03
CA HIS A 173 -10.46 -28.99 -6.08
C HIS A 173 -9.28 -28.11 -5.66
N GLY A 174 -8.08 -28.66 -5.83
CA GLY A 174 -6.84 -27.97 -5.49
C GLY A 174 -6.28 -27.12 -6.63
N PRO A 175 -5.20 -26.36 -6.37
CA PRO A 175 -4.45 -25.68 -7.43
C PRO A 175 -3.93 -26.65 -8.51
N GLU A 176 -3.71 -27.93 -8.17
CA GLU A 176 -3.28 -28.97 -9.10
C GLU A 176 -4.34 -29.27 -10.17
N ASP A 177 -5.62 -29.36 -9.78
CA ASP A 177 -6.71 -29.68 -10.71
C ASP A 177 -6.94 -28.53 -11.68
N VAL A 178 -6.90 -27.30 -11.17
CA VAL A 178 -7.00 -26.09 -12.00
C VAL A 178 -5.84 -25.99 -12.97
N ALA A 179 -4.63 -26.34 -12.54
CA ALA A 179 -3.44 -26.37 -13.39
C ALA A 179 -3.58 -27.37 -14.55
N ILE A 180 -4.14 -28.56 -14.29
CA ILE A 180 -4.41 -29.59 -15.32
C ILE A 180 -5.40 -29.05 -16.37
N VAL A 181 -6.51 -28.45 -15.91
CA VAL A 181 -7.57 -27.93 -16.80
C VAL A 181 -7.08 -26.77 -17.66
N LEU A 182 -6.28 -25.87 -17.08
CA LEU A 182 -5.74 -24.71 -17.77
C LEU A 182 -4.46 -25.01 -18.58
N GLY A 183 -3.87 -26.19 -18.41
CA GLY A 183 -2.59 -26.55 -19.04
C GLY A 183 -1.43 -25.69 -18.55
N LYS A 184 -1.49 -25.20 -17.31
CA LYS A 184 -0.50 -24.33 -16.68
C LYS A 184 0.31 -25.09 -15.63
N PRO A 185 1.54 -24.66 -15.28
CA PRO A 185 2.29 -25.28 -14.20
C PRO A 185 1.67 -24.96 -12.83
N VAL A 186 1.66 -25.94 -11.92
CA VAL A 186 1.02 -25.83 -10.59
C VAL A 186 1.56 -24.66 -9.77
N HIS A 187 2.87 -24.39 -9.84
CA HIS A 187 3.49 -23.30 -9.07
C HIS A 187 2.95 -21.93 -9.49
N GLU A 188 2.67 -21.71 -10.77
CA GLU A 188 2.12 -20.46 -11.29
C GLU A 188 0.67 -20.27 -10.81
N VAL A 189 -0.14 -21.34 -10.84
CA VAL A 189 -1.51 -21.32 -10.32
C VAL A 189 -1.52 -21.03 -8.81
N ARG A 190 -0.62 -21.66 -8.04
CA ARG A 190 -0.47 -21.39 -6.60
C ARG A 190 -0.12 -19.93 -6.35
N GLN A 191 0.85 -19.38 -7.07
CA GLN A 191 1.23 -17.97 -6.94
C GLN A 191 0.07 -17.03 -7.30
N ILE A 192 -0.70 -17.34 -8.34
CA ILE A 192 -1.89 -16.54 -8.70
C ILE A 192 -2.94 -16.61 -7.59
N LEU A 193 -3.11 -17.76 -6.93
CA LEU A 193 -4.06 -17.96 -5.84
C LEU A 193 -3.66 -17.31 -4.51
N THR A 194 -2.43 -16.82 -4.34
CA THR A 194 -2.05 -16.01 -3.17
C THR A 194 -2.38 -14.52 -3.34
N LEU A 195 -2.48 -14.03 -4.58
CA LEU A 195 -2.84 -12.63 -4.90
C LEU A 195 -4.25 -12.16 -4.46
N PRO A 196 -5.27 -13.01 -4.24
CA PRO A 196 -6.58 -12.59 -3.76
C PRO A 196 -6.58 -12.01 -2.36
N GLU A 197 -5.54 -12.24 -1.55
CA GLU A 197 -5.44 -11.72 -0.18
C GLU A 197 -5.67 -10.20 -0.18
N ARG A 198 -6.72 -9.78 0.54
CA ARG A 198 -7.08 -8.37 0.68
C ARG A 198 -6.25 -7.78 1.82
N THR A 199 -5.84 -6.53 1.65
CA THR A 199 -5.22 -5.77 2.73
C THR A 199 -6.22 -5.62 3.87
N ALA A 200 -5.77 -5.87 5.10
CA ALA A 200 -6.50 -5.50 6.30
C ALA A 200 -6.18 -4.04 6.66
N SER A 201 -7.12 -3.35 7.32
CA SER A 201 -6.84 -2.05 7.91
C SER A 201 -6.08 -2.23 9.22
N LEU A 202 -5.05 -1.42 9.46
CA LEU A 202 -4.37 -1.41 10.77
C LEU A 202 -5.27 -0.80 11.84
N ASP A 203 -6.18 0.11 11.46
CA ASP A 203 -7.14 0.74 12.35
C ASP A 203 -8.36 -0.15 12.65
N ALA A 204 -8.41 -1.36 12.07
CA ALA A 204 -9.49 -2.28 12.38
C ALA A 204 -9.38 -2.71 13.85
N PRO A 205 -10.48 -2.67 14.63
CA PRO A 205 -10.47 -3.11 16.01
C PRO A 205 -10.20 -4.61 16.11
N LEU A 206 -9.57 -5.04 17.20
CA LEU A 206 -9.34 -6.46 17.47
C LEU A 206 -10.64 -7.14 17.92
N GLU A 207 -10.80 -8.43 17.56
CA GLU A 207 -11.96 -9.22 18.01
C GLU A 207 -11.99 -9.45 19.53
N ILE A 208 -10.82 -9.43 20.17
CA ILE A 208 -10.65 -9.73 21.59
C ILE A 208 -10.89 -8.48 22.44
N ASP A 209 -10.48 -7.32 21.94
CA ASP A 209 -10.56 -6.04 22.64
C ASP A 209 -10.88 -4.91 21.64
N PRO A 210 -12.09 -4.32 21.68
CA PRO A 210 -12.49 -3.28 20.75
C PRO A 210 -11.74 -1.95 20.96
N ASP A 211 -11.06 -1.76 22.10
CA ASP A 211 -10.28 -0.55 22.39
C ASP A 211 -8.89 -0.60 21.73
N LEU A 212 -8.48 -1.76 21.21
CA LEU A 212 -7.19 -1.99 20.58
C LEU A 212 -7.35 -2.26 19.08
N THR A 213 -6.41 -1.76 18.30
CA THR A 213 -6.38 -1.93 16.85
C THR A 213 -5.41 -3.04 16.43
N ILE A 214 -5.53 -3.51 15.18
CA ILE A 214 -4.53 -4.40 14.58
C ILE A 214 -3.14 -3.75 14.62
N GLY A 215 -3.06 -2.44 14.40
CA GLY A 215 -1.82 -1.66 14.48
C GLY A 215 -1.12 -1.80 15.84
N ASP A 216 -1.88 -1.73 16.93
CA ASP A 216 -1.34 -1.83 18.30
C ASP A 216 -0.78 -3.22 18.63
N ALA A 217 -1.24 -4.25 17.93
CA ALA A 217 -0.77 -5.63 18.10
C ALA A 217 0.49 -5.97 17.28
N VAL A 218 0.83 -5.16 16.28
CA VAL A 218 1.99 -5.41 15.41
C VAL A 218 3.25 -4.85 16.06
N ALA A 219 4.20 -5.74 16.35
CA ALA A 219 5.52 -5.33 16.86
C ALA A 219 6.37 -4.66 15.77
N ASP A 220 7.17 -3.67 16.15
CA ASP A 220 8.20 -3.11 15.26
C ASP A 220 9.48 -3.96 15.34
N ASP A 221 9.68 -4.81 14.34
CA ASP A 221 10.88 -5.64 14.22
C ASP A 221 12.17 -4.82 13.96
N ASN A 222 12.06 -3.54 13.61
CA ASN A 222 13.22 -2.67 13.38
C ASN A 222 13.65 -1.92 14.64
N GLU A 223 12.83 -1.90 15.69
CA GLU A 223 13.17 -1.23 16.93
C GLU A 223 14.24 -2.04 17.68
N ILE A 224 15.39 -1.42 17.93
CA ILE A 224 16.45 -2.04 18.73
C ILE A 224 15.98 -2.02 20.18
N GLY A 225 15.74 -3.21 20.74
CA GLY A 225 15.29 -3.34 22.12
C GLY A 225 16.25 -2.65 23.13
N PRO A 226 15.73 -2.21 24.28
CA PRO A 226 16.52 -1.50 25.29
C PRO A 226 17.68 -2.35 25.82
N GLU A 227 17.52 -3.68 25.87
CA GLU A 227 18.57 -4.62 26.26
C GLU A 227 19.78 -4.56 25.31
N LEU A 228 19.54 -4.62 24.00
CA LEU A 228 20.58 -4.50 22.98
C LEU A 228 21.24 -3.12 23.00
N THR A 229 20.45 -2.06 23.21
CA THR A 229 20.96 -0.69 23.32
C THR A 229 21.89 -0.55 24.53
N LEU A 230 21.50 -1.08 25.70
CA LEU A 230 22.34 -1.07 26.90
C LEU A 230 23.62 -1.89 26.70
N ALA A 231 23.52 -3.07 26.09
CA ALA A 231 24.67 -3.90 25.77
C ALA A 231 25.64 -3.15 24.82
N GLN A 232 25.14 -2.45 23.81
CA GLN A 232 25.97 -1.62 22.92
C GLN A 232 26.69 -0.51 23.68
N VAL A 233 25.99 0.24 24.54
CA VAL A 233 26.60 1.31 25.35
C VAL A 233 27.67 0.76 26.30
N GLU A 234 27.42 -0.40 26.93
CA GLU A 234 28.41 -1.05 27.80
C GLU A 234 29.66 -1.47 27.01
N VAL A 235 29.47 -2.07 25.83
CA VAL A 235 30.57 -2.45 24.94
C VAL A 235 31.35 -1.23 24.46
N GLU A 236 30.69 -0.15 24.08
CA GLU A 236 31.34 1.11 23.68
C GLU A 236 32.18 1.69 24.82
N GLY A 237 31.66 1.73 26.06
CA GLY A 237 32.40 2.20 27.22
C GLY A 237 33.63 1.33 27.55
N LEU A 238 33.51 0.01 27.44
CA LEU A 238 34.65 -0.91 27.60
C LEU A 238 35.69 -0.72 26.50
N MET A 239 35.24 -0.53 25.25
CA MET A 239 36.12 -0.25 24.13
C MET A 239 36.89 1.05 24.32
N GLU A 240 36.23 2.13 24.75
CA GLU A 240 36.85 3.42 25.03
C GLU A 240 37.94 3.26 26.12
N GLY A 241 37.61 2.61 27.24
CA GLY A 241 38.58 2.33 28.31
C GLY A 241 39.78 1.49 27.85
N TRP A 242 39.56 0.46 27.03
CA TRP A 242 40.65 -0.36 26.51
C TRP A 242 41.56 0.40 25.52
N ILE A 243 40.99 1.30 24.72
CA ILE A 243 41.70 2.17 23.78
C ILE A 243 42.51 3.24 24.53
N GLU A 244 41.97 3.78 25.63
CA GLU A 244 42.69 4.72 26.48
C GLU A 244 43.94 4.10 27.12
N GLU A 245 43.88 2.84 27.54
CA GLU A 245 45.07 2.21 28.10
C GLU A 245 46.09 1.72 27.04
N LEU A 246 45.88 1.95 25.75
CA LEU A 246 46.91 1.74 24.71
C LEU A 246 47.96 2.85 24.75
N SER A 247 49.17 2.56 24.23
CA SER A 247 50.16 3.63 24.04
C SER A 247 49.65 4.67 23.04
N GLU A 248 50.06 5.93 23.21
CA GLU A 248 49.63 7.06 22.36
C GLU A 248 49.78 6.78 20.86
N ARG A 249 50.88 6.11 20.47
CA ARG A 249 51.13 5.69 19.08
C ARG A 249 50.18 4.58 18.60
N GLN A 250 49.82 3.63 19.47
CA GLN A 250 48.88 2.56 19.14
C GLN A 250 47.44 3.09 19.05
N ARG A 251 47.06 3.96 19.98
CA ARG A 251 45.76 4.63 20.01
C ARG A 251 45.51 5.41 18.72
N LEU A 252 46.43 6.28 18.34
CA LEU A 252 46.33 7.09 17.11
C LEU A 252 46.14 6.23 15.86
N VAL A 253 46.86 5.10 15.75
CA VAL A 253 46.75 4.19 14.62
C VAL A 253 45.39 3.49 14.61
N ILE A 254 44.86 3.06 15.75
CA ILE A 254 43.56 2.39 15.84
C ILE A 254 42.40 3.37 15.58
N GLU A 255 42.42 4.55 16.21
CA GLU A 255 41.38 5.58 16.05
C GLU A 255 41.22 6.00 14.59
N ARG A 256 42.31 6.36 13.91
CA ARG A 256 42.26 6.76 12.50
C ARG A 256 42.03 5.59 11.54
N ARG A 257 42.44 4.37 11.89
CA ARG A 257 42.23 3.22 11.01
C ARG A 257 40.78 2.76 10.98
N TYR A 258 40.10 2.83 12.11
CA TYR A 258 38.73 2.33 12.27
C TYR A 258 37.69 3.45 12.39
N GLY A 259 38.11 4.72 12.40
CA GLY A 259 37.22 5.88 12.50
C GLY A 259 36.55 6.02 13.87
N LEU A 260 37.30 5.73 14.94
CA LEU A 260 36.82 5.84 16.32
C LEU A 260 37.06 7.26 16.85
N ASN A 261 36.32 7.67 17.88
CA ASN A 261 36.46 8.99 18.53
C ASN A 261 36.33 10.19 17.57
N GLY A 262 35.43 10.08 16.58
CA GLY A 262 35.15 11.13 15.60
C GLY A 262 36.24 11.34 14.55
N GLN A 263 37.19 10.42 14.41
CA GLN A 263 38.17 10.42 13.32
C GLN A 263 37.60 9.80 12.04
N GLU A 264 38.11 10.22 10.88
CA GLU A 264 37.78 9.58 9.61
C GLU A 264 38.59 8.28 9.40
N LEU A 265 38.03 7.37 8.59
CA LEU A 265 38.70 6.12 8.20
C LEU A 265 39.86 6.40 7.23
N GLU A 266 41.09 6.23 7.70
CA GLU A 266 42.31 6.45 6.92
C GLU A 266 42.99 5.14 6.45
N THR A 267 43.70 5.23 5.33
CA THR A 267 44.57 4.15 4.85
C THR A 267 45.85 4.08 5.68
N LEU A 268 46.47 2.90 5.77
CA LEU A 268 47.78 2.74 6.43
C LEU A 268 48.87 3.65 5.85
N GLU A 269 48.74 4.03 4.58
CA GLU A 269 49.67 4.91 3.89
C GLU A 269 49.50 6.38 4.32
N ASN A 270 48.25 6.85 4.47
CA ASN A 270 47.96 8.18 5.00
C ASN A 270 48.42 8.32 6.46
N ILE A 271 48.13 7.31 7.29
CA ILE A 271 48.57 7.27 8.69
C ILE A 271 50.11 7.24 8.77
N ALA A 272 50.78 6.48 7.89
CA ALA A 272 52.24 6.41 7.82
C ALA A 272 52.88 7.76 7.45
N SER A 273 52.30 8.45 6.48
CA SER A 273 52.70 9.81 6.09
C SER A 273 52.55 10.80 7.26
N ALA A 274 51.41 10.78 7.96
CA ALA A 274 51.16 11.65 9.10
C ALA A 274 52.09 11.38 10.30
N MET A 275 52.48 10.12 10.52
CA MET A 275 53.37 9.72 11.61
C MET A 275 54.87 9.75 11.25
N GLY A 276 55.22 10.05 9.99
CA GLY A 276 56.61 10.06 9.53
C GLY A 276 57.31 8.69 9.59
N VAL A 277 56.56 7.60 9.45
CA VAL A 277 57.07 6.21 9.50
C VAL A 277 56.71 5.44 8.24
N THR A 278 57.30 4.27 8.03
CA THR A 278 56.94 3.42 6.89
C THR A 278 55.55 2.79 7.08
N ARG A 279 54.86 2.52 5.97
CA ARG A 279 53.57 1.78 5.96
C ARG A 279 53.64 0.47 6.74
N GLU A 280 54.73 -0.27 6.58
CA GLU A 280 54.94 -1.54 7.29
C GLU A 280 55.08 -1.32 8.81
N ARG A 281 55.66 -0.19 9.23
CA ARG A 281 55.76 0.14 10.65
C ARG A 281 54.39 0.45 11.26
N VAL A 282 53.51 1.17 10.57
CA VAL A 282 52.12 1.39 11.01
C VAL A 282 51.36 0.07 11.11
N ARG A 283 51.54 -0.83 10.14
CA ARG A 283 50.95 -2.18 10.19
C ARG A 283 51.43 -2.98 11.41
N GLN A 284 52.72 -2.92 11.76
CA GLN A 284 53.25 -3.55 12.96
C GLN A 284 52.59 -2.98 14.24
N ILE A 285 52.50 -1.65 14.35
CA ILE A 285 51.86 -0.97 15.48
C ILE A 285 50.38 -1.37 15.58
N GLN A 286 49.67 -1.47 14.46
CA GLN A 286 48.28 -1.94 14.42
C GLN A 286 48.17 -3.37 14.96
N MET A 287 49.02 -4.30 14.53
CA MET A 287 48.99 -5.68 15.02
C MET A 287 49.32 -5.78 16.52
N GLU A 288 50.29 -5.00 16.99
CA GLU A 288 50.63 -4.92 18.43
C GLU A 288 49.47 -4.35 19.27
N ALA A 289 48.77 -3.35 18.74
CA ALA A 289 47.59 -2.76 19.37
C ALA A 289 46.44 -3.78 19.45
N LEU A 290 46.11 -4.44 18.33
CA LEU A 290 45.07 -5.48 18.28
C LEU A 290 45.40 -6.67 19.19
N GLN A 291 46.68 -7.04 19.30
CA GLN A 291 47.10 -8.11 20.20
C GLN A 291 46.98 -7.70 21.67
N SER A 292 47.29 -6.45 22.01
CA SER A 292 47.09 -5.89 23.34
C SER A 292 45.61 -5.85 23.73
N LEU A 293 44.74 -5.37 22.82
CA LEU A 293 43.28 -5.37 22.99
C LEU A 293 42.75 -6.79 23.17
N ARG A 294 43.21 -7.76 22.37
CA ARG A 294 42.79 -9.17 22.49
C ARG A 294 43.17 -9.80 23.84
N ARG A 295 44.35 -9.47 24.37
CA ARG A 295 44.77 -9.95 25.71
C ARG A 295 43.87 -9.38 26.81
N ARG A 296 43.44 -8.11 26.69
CA ARG A 296 42.49 -7.49 27.63
C ARG A 296 41.10 -8.11 27.54
N LEU A 297 40.59 -8.29 26.32
CA LEU A 297 39.34 -9.00 26.07
C LEU A 297 39.28 -10.33 26.84
N THR A 298 40.37 -11.10 26.75
CA THR A 298 40.49 -12.41 27.40
C THR A 298 40.63 -12.30 28.93
N ARG A 299 41.22 -11.22 29.45
CA ARG A 299 41.39 -10.97 30.88
C ARG A 299 40.05 -10.60 31.54
N ASP A 300 39.24 -9.81 30.85
CA ASP A 300 37.96 -9.31 31.35
C ASP A 300 36.82 -10.32 31.12
N GLY A 301 37.13 -11.53 30.63
CA GLY A 301 36.19 -12.65 30.52
C GLY A 301 35.23 -12.58 29.33
N LEU A 302 35.39 -11.59 28.45
CA LEU A 302 34.54 -11.41 27.28
C LEU A 302 35.02 -12.30 26.13
N GLY A 303 34.24 -13.34 25.84
CA GLY A 303 34.42 -14.19 24.66
C GLY A 303 34.11 -13.44 23.38
N ARG A 304 34.59 -13.96 22.24
CA ARG A 304 34.25 -13.42 20.91
C ARG A 304 32.74 -13.44 20.62
N ASP A 305 32.03 -14.34 21.29
CA ASP A 305 30.59 -14.54 21.20
C ASP A 305 29.79 -13.58 22.10
N ALA A 306 30.45 -12.83 22.99
CA ALA A 306 29.80 -11.84 23.85
C ALA A 306 29.72 -10.44 23.23
N LEU A 307 30.30 -10.26 22.03
CA LEU A 307 30.45 -8.98 21.32
C LEU A 307 29.80 -9.00 19.91
N LEU A 308 29.16 -10.11 19.54
CA LEU A 308 28.46 -10.33 18.27
C LEU A 308 27.00 -10.68 18.57
#